data_AF-V2IXA9-F1
#
_entry.id   AF-V2IXA9-F1
#
_cell.length_a   1.000
_cell.length_b   1.000
_cell.length_c   1.000
_cell.angle_alpha   90.00
_cell.angle_beta   90.00
_cell.angle_gamma   90.00
#
_symmetry.space_group_name_H-M   'P 1'
#
loop_
_entity.id
_entity.type
_entity.pdbx_description
1 polymer ?
#
loop_
_entity_poly.entity_id
_entity_poly.type
_entity_poly.pdbx_seq_one_letter_code
_entity_poly.pdbx_strand_id
1 'polypeptide(L)'
;MSATSEFKMEYRRLGRSNLKVSALCLGTMMFADQTDEAEAGRIVASARDHGVNFIDTADVYSKGASEQMVGRLIEAERQQWILATKLGNAMGSAPNQGHYSRVWILREVEDSLRRLATDYIDILYLHRDYADENLEEAVRAMGDLVRDGKIRYWAVSNFRGWRIAEIARLCDQLGVPRPVACQPYYNLLNRMPEVEILPACEYYGLGVVPYSPVARGVLTGKYLPGQAPEAGTRAGRADRRMMQTEFREESLVIAQQLKAHAEGRGLTAGQFATAWVLANPLITAVIAGPRTLAQFEDYFGAIGATLSPEEEAMVDALVAPGHPSTPGYTDPNYPFTGRPVKVAAAG
;
A
#
# COMPACT_ATOMS: atom_id res chain seq x y z
N MET A 1 18.15 -29.00 -20.99
CA MET A 1 16.98 -28.22 -21.45
C MET A 1 16.24 -27.78 -20.21
N SER A 2 16.54 -26.57 -19.73
CA SER A 2 15.93 -26.05 -18.51
C SER A 2 14.48 -25.72 -18.83
N ALA A 3 13.53 -26.34 -18.12
CA ALA A 3 12.16 -25.90 -18.14
C ALA A 3 12.15 -24.45 -17.61
N THR A 4 12.00 -23.48 -18.51
CA THR A 4 11.58 -22.14 -18.12
C THR A 4 10.26 -22.34 -17.39
N SER A 5 10.29 -22.20 -16.07
CA SER A 5 9.08 -22.14 -15.25
C SER A 5 8.17 -21.12 -15.90
N GLU A 6 7.07 -21.58 -16.50
CA GLU A 6 6.04 -20.70 -17.05
C GLU A 6 5.59 -19.78 -15.91
N PHE A 7 5.64 -18.46 -16.14
CA PHE A 7 5.24 -17.48 -15.14
C PHE A 7 3.82 -17.80 -14.68
N LYS A 8 3.62 -17.90 -13.37
CA LYS A 8 2.31 -18.20 -12.79
C LYS A 8 2.07 -17.29 -11.61
N MET A 9 1.01 -16.49 -11.69
CA MET A 9 0.58 -15.65 -10.57
C MET A 9 0.19 -16.50 -9.36
N GLU A 10 0.71 -16.12 -8.21
CA GLU A 10 0.30 -16.68 -6.93
C GLU A 10 -0.97 -15.98 -6.44
N TYR A 11 -1.93 -16.76 -5.94
CA TYR A 11 -3.15 -16.25 -5.32
C TYR A 11 -3.18 -16.65 -3.85
N ARG A 12 -3.33 -15.67 -2.95
CA ARG A 12 -3.33 -15.87 -1.50
C ARG A 12 -4.67 -15.45 -0.92
N ARG A 13 -5.09 -16.11 0.18
CA ARG A 13 -6.28 -15.68 0.93
C ARG A 13 -6.00 -14.36 1.62
N LEU A 14 -6.94 -13.42 1.55
CA LEU A 14 -6.81 -12.13 2.23
C LEU A 14 -7.16 -12.28 3.71
N GLY A 15 -6.13 -12.48 4.52
CA GLY A 15 -6.28 -12.80 5.94
C GLY A 15 -7.08 -14.08 6.14
N ARG A 16 -7.99 -14.07 7.13
CA ARG A 16 -8.90 -15.19 7.39
C ARG A 16 -10.13 -15.22 6.48
N SER A 17 -10.32 -14.22 5.61
CA SER A 17 -11.45 -14.21 4.66
C SER A 17 -11.33 -15.34 3.63
N ASN A 18 -12.43 -15.62 2.91
CA ASN A 18 -12.43 -16.55 1.77
C ASN A 18 -12.02 -15.86 0.45
N LEU A 19 -11.83 -14.53 0.47
CA LEU A 19 -11.40 -13.77 -0.69
C LEU A 19 -9.96 -14.13 -1.04
N LYS A 20 -9.69 -14.40 -2.32
CA LYS A 20 -8.34 -14.63 -2.84
C LYS A 20 -7.93 -13.47 -3.74
N VAL A 21 -6.72 -12.97 -3.52
CA VAL A 21 -6.11 -11.91 -4.32
C VAL A 21 -4.77 -12.37 -4.89
N SER A 22 -4.39 -11.83 -6.04
CA SER A 22 -3.05 -12.00 -6.60
C SER A 22 -1.99 -11.44 -5.65
N ALA A 23 -0.80 -12.07 -5.61
CA ALA A 23 0.32 -11.62 -4.79
C ALA A 23 0.85 -10.22 -5.19
N LEU A 24 0.56 -9.77 -6.40
CA LEU A 24 0.70 -8.37 -6.79
C LEU A 24 -0.67 -7.68 -6.83
N CYS A 25 -0.71 -6.44 -6.34
CA CYS A 25 -1.82 -5.53 -6.46
C CYS A 25 -1.38 -4.35 -7.33
N LEU A 26 -2.18 -4.02 -8.36
CA LEU A 26 -1.93 -2.84 -9.19
C LEU A 26 -2.42 -1.58 -8.46
N GLY A 27 -1.48 -0.78 -7.97
CA GLY A 27 -1.75 0.53 -7.39
C GLY A 27 -1.83 1.63 -8.44
N THR A 28 -2.84 2.49 -8.36
CA THR A 28 -3.18 3.44 -9.43
C THR A 28 -2.95 4.91 -9.04
N MET A 29 -2.10 5.17 -8.03
CA MET A 29 -1.81 6.54 -7.57
C MET A 29 -1.30 7.46 -8.69
N MET A 30 -0.63 6.91 -9.71
CA MET A 30 -0.09 7.67 -10.86
C MET A 30 -1.10 7.87 -12.00
N PHE A 31 -2.21 7.13 -12.00
CA PHE A 31 -3.23 7.21 -13.05
C PHE A 31 -3.95 8.56 -12.95
N ALA A 32 -4.14 9.21 -14.10
CA ALA A 32 -4.65 10.58 -14.20
C ALA A 32 -3.76 11.64 -13.52
N ASP A 33 -2.50 11.32 -13.24
CA ASP A 33 -1.45 12.27 -12.85
C ASP A 33 -0.27 12.15 -13.82
N GLN A 34 0.64 11.22 -13.54
CA GLN A 34 1.85 10.99 -14.35
C GLN A 34 1.70 9.87 -15.38
N THR A 35 0.56 9.18 -15.37
CA THR A 35 0.20 8.09 -16.28
C THR A 35 -1.10 8.46 -16.98
N ASP A 36 -1.02 8.68 -18.29
CA ASP A 36 -2.19 8.94 -19.13
C ASP A 36 -3.04 7.68 -19.34
N GLU A 37 -4.24 7.85 -19.91
CA GLU A 37 -5.20 6.77 -20.08
C GLU A 37 -4.71 5.66 -21.03
N ALA A 38 -3.91 5.99 -22.04
CA ALA A 38 -3.40 5.01 -22.99
C ALA A 38 -2.29 4.13 -22.37
N GLU A 39 -1.39 4.73 -21.59
CA GLU A 39 -0.40 4.00 -20.79
C GLU A 39 -1.09 3.18 -19.68
N ALA A 40 -2.05 3.77 -18.98
CA ALA A 40 -2.83 3.08 -17.94
C ALA A 40 -3.60 1.87 -18.49
N GLY A 41 -4.22 2.00 -19.67
CA GLY A 41 -4.90 0.90 -20.34
C GLY A 41 -3.97 -0.25 -20.69
N ARG A 42 -2.74 0.05 -21.15
CA ARG A 42 -1.71 -0.98 -21.37
C ARG A 42 -1.26 -1.66 -20.08
N ILE A 43 -1.11 -0.91 -18.98
CA ILE A 43 -0.78 -1.46 -17.66
C ILE A 43 -1.89 -2.40 -17.18
N VAL A 44 -3.16 -1.99 -17.26
CA VAL A 44 -4.32 -2.81 -16.85
C VAL A 44 -4.43 -4.08 -17.70
N ALA A 45 -4.22 -3.97 -19.01
CA ALA A 45 -4.19 -5.13 -19.91
C ALA A 45 -3.08 -6.12 -19.52
N SER A 46 -1.84 -5.63 -19.35
CA SER A 46 -0.71 -6.48 -18.93
C SER A 46 -0.96 -7.10 -17.55
N ALA A 47 -1.58 -6.38 -16.61
CA ALA A 47 -1.96 -6.90 -15.30
C ALA A 47 -2.90 -8.11 -15.45
N ARG A 48 -3.94 -7.97 -16.26
CA ARG A 48 -4.90 -9.03 -16.55
C ARG A 48 -4.24 -10.23 -17.22
N ASP A 49 -3.44 -10.00 -18.26
CA ASP A 49 -2.77 -11.06 -19.04
C ASP A 49 -1.83 -11.90 -18.16
N HIS A 50 -1.24 -11.29 -17.12
CA HIS A 50 -0.40 -11.96 -16.13
C HIS A 50 -1.17 -12.44 -14.88
N GLY A 51 -2.50 -12.43 -14.91
CA GLY A 51 -3.34 -12.97 -13.83
C GLY A 51 -3.40 -12.13 -12.56
N VAL A 52 -3.04 -10.84 -12.61
CA VAL A 52 -3.35 -9.91 -11.51
C VAL A 52 -4.86 -9.71 -11.47
N ASN A 53 -5.47 -9.90 -10.30
CA ASN A 53 -6.90 -9.67 -10.10
C ASN A 53 -7.19 -8.55 -9.09
N PHE A 54 -6.17 -7.89 -8.55
CA PHE A 54 -6.34 -6.95 -7.44
C PHE A 54 -5.87 -5.54 -7.83
N ILE A 55 -6.76 -4.55 -7.76
CA ILE A 55 -6.48 -3.13 -8.04
C ILE A 55 -6.72 -2.28 -6.79
N ASP A 56 -5.82 -1.34 -6.52
CA ASP A 56 -5.90 -0.37 -5.42
C ASP A 56 -5.90 1.07 -5.96
N THR A 57 -6.98 1.80 -5.68
CA THR A 57 -7.11 3.25 -5.94
C THR A 57 -7.54 3.98 -4.66
N ALA A 58 -7.83 5.28 -4.70
CA ALA A 58 -8.38 6.04 -3.58
C ALA A 58 -9.14 7.27 -4.07
N ASP A 59 -10.09 7.75 -3.26
CA ASP A 59 -10.81 9.00 -3.46
C ASP A 59 -9.87 10.18 -3.77
N VAL A 60 -8.82 10.33 -2.97
CA VAL A 60 -7.92 11.48 -3.01
C VAL A 60 -6.93 11.44 -4.17
N TYR A 61 -6.75 10.29 -4.83
CA TYR A 61 -5.79 10.15 -5.93
C TYR A 61 -6.25 11.00 -7.13
N SER A 62 -5.48 12.04 -7.42
CA SER A 62 -5.84 13.10 -8.38
C SER A 62 -7.26 13.64 -8.14
N LYS A 63 -7.68 13.75 -6.87
CA LYS A 63 -9.01 14.23 -6.46
C LYS A 63 -10.16 13.49 -7.18
N GLY A 64 -10.03 12.18 -7.28
CA GLY A 64 -11.03 11.27 -7.85
C GLY A 64 -10.79 10.94 -9.33
N ALA A 65 -9.86 11.60 -10.01
CA ALA A 65 -9.60 11.32 -11.43
C ALA A 65 -9.00 9.92 -11.65
N SER A 66 -8.21 9.40 -10.69
CA SER A 66 -7.70 8.02 -10.75
C SER A 66 -8.85 7.00 -10.71
N GLU A 67 -9.82 7.16 -9.81
CA GLU A 67 -11.02 6.31 -9.78
C GLU A 67 -11.81 6.37 -11.09
N GLN A 68 -12.01 7.57 -11.65
CA GLN A 68 -12.71 7.72 -12.94
C GLN A 68 -11.99 6.97 -14.07
N MET A 69 -10.67 7.06 -14.14
CA MET A 69 -9.87 6.34 -15.13
C MET A 69 -9.93 4.83 -14.91
N VAL A 70 -9.76 4.36 -13.66
CA VAL A 70 -9.85 2.94 -13.32
C VAL A 70 -11.22 2.38 -13.69
N GLY A 71 -12.30 3.07 -13.33
CA GLY A 71 -13.68 2.67 -13.64
C GLY A 71 -13.88 2.40 -15.12
N ARG A 72 -13.49 3.35 -15.99
CA ARG A 72 -13.54 3.17 -17.45
C ARG A 72 -12.71 1.99 -17.95
N LEU A 73 -11.50 1.82 -17.42
CA LEU A 73 -10.57 0.79 -17.89
C LEU A 73 -11.00 -0.64 -17.52
N ILE A 74 -11.78 -0.83 -16.46
CA ILE A 74 -12.18 -2.15 -15.99
C ILE A 74 -13.67 -2.48 -16.18
N GLU A 75 -14.48 -1.52 -16.63
CA GLU A 75 -15.95 -1.63 -16.70
C GLU A 75 -16.41 -2.93 -17.38
N ALA A 76 -15.85 -3.23 -18.54
CA ALA A 76 -16.20 -4.41 -19.34
C ALA A 76 -15.94 -5.75 -18.61
N GLU A 77 -15.07 -5.75 -17.61
CA GLU A 77 -14.61 -6.95 -16.90
C GLU A 77 -14.63 -6.78 -15.39
N ARG A 78 -15.50 -5.90 -14.89
CA ARG A 78 -15.55 -5.48 -13.48
C ARG A 78 -15.51 -6.66 -12.51
N GLN A 79 -16.18 -7.76 -12.82
CA GLN A 79 -16.28 -8.96 -11.99
C GLN A 79 -14.98 -9.78 -11.88
N GLN A 80 -14.02 -9.58 -12.79
CA GLN A 80 -12.71 -10.25 -12.72
C GLN A 80 -11.78 -9.57 -11.71
N TRP A 81 -12.06 -8.31 -11.36
CA TRP A 81 -11.25 -7.50 -10.48
C TRP A 81 -11.79 -7.49 -9.06
N ILE A 82 -10.91 -7.70 -8.10
CA ILE A 82 -11.06 -7.27 -6.72
C ILE A 82 -10.65 -5.80 -6.69
N LEU A 83 -11.63 -4.91 -6.60
CA LEU A 83 -11.41 -3.47 -6.64
C LEU A 83 -11.40 -2.90 -5.22
N ALA A 84 -10.25 -2.36 -4.82
CA ALA A 84 -10.10 -1.59 -3.60
C ALA A 84 -10.09 -0.08 -3.86
N THR A 85 -10.83 0.66 -3.04
CA THR A 85 -10.66 2.11 -2.90
C THR A 85 -10.59 2.50 -1.42
N LYS A 86 -10.35 3.77 -1.14
CA LYS A 86 -10.12 4.29 0.22
C LYS A 86 -10.82 5.62 0.38
N LEU A 87 -11.21 5.91 1.62
CA LEU A 87 -11.68 7.22 2.02
C LEU A 87 -11.00 7.71 3.30
N GLY A 88 -11.08 9.03 3.52
CA GLY A 88 -10.75 9.67 4.79
C GLY A 88 -9.78 10.83 4.67
N ASN A 89 -8.95 10.87 3.62
CA ASN A 89 -8.19 12.09 3.36
C ASN A 89 -9.14 13.22 2.90
N ALA A 90 -8.73 14.47 3.11
CA ALA A 90 -9.56 15.60 2.73
C ALA A 90 -9.74 15.69 1.20
N MET A 91 -10.97 15.59 0.74
CA MET A 91 -11.35 15.76 -0.67
C MET A 91 -11.56 17.24 -1.01
N GLY A 92 -12.01 18.05 -0.06
CA GLY A 92 -12.11 19.50 -0.20
C GLY A 92 -11.80 20.25 1.10
N SER A 93 -12.05 21.55 1.12
CA SER A 93 -11.75 22.44 2.24
C SER A 93 -12.94 22.69 3.17
N ALA A 94 -14.15 22.30 2.77
CA ALA A 94 -15.33 22.51 3.61
C ALA A 94 -15.37 21.51 4.77
N PRO A 95 -16.06 21.83 5.88
CA PRO A 95 -16.32 20.86 6.94
C PRO A 95 -16.96 19.58 6.39
N ASN A 96 -16.62 18.44 7.00
CA ASN A 96 -17.11 17.12 6.59
C ASN A 96 -16.82 16.76 5.13
N GLN A 97 -15.69 17.20 4.58
CA GLN A 97 -15.15 16.74 3.28
C GLN A 97 -13.85 15.94 3.46
N GLY A 98 -13.84 15.08 4.47
CA GLY A 98 -12.72 14.24 4.89
C GLY A 98 -13.06 13.51 6.19
N HIS A 99 -12.12 12.69 6.65
CA HIS A 99 -12.15 11.94 7.90
C HIS A 99 -13.37 11.00 8.01
N TYR A 100 -13.85 10.66 9.22
CA TYR A 100 -14.75 9.53 9.43
C TYR A 100 -16.10 9.86 10.06
N SER A 101 -16.61 11.08 9.86
CA SER A 101 -18.02 11.34 10.13
C SER A 101 -18.92 10.45 9.28
N ARG A 102 -20.02 9.95 9.84
CA ARG A 102 -20.95 9.09 9.11
C ARG A 102 -21.49 9.75 7.84
N VAL A 103 -21.80 11.04 7.91
CA VAL A 103 -22.29 11.82 6.75
C VAL A 103 -21.28 11.80 5.62
N TRP A 104 -20.00 11.99 5.92
CA TRP A 104 -18.95 11.97 4.91
C TRP A 104 -18.72 10.57 4.36
N ILE A 105 -18.62 9.55 5.23
CA ILE A 105 -18.41 8.15 4.79
C ILE A 105 -19.49 7.74 3.79
N LEU A 106 -20.77 7.95 4.12
CA LEU A 106 -21.87 7.53 3.25
C LEU A 106 -21.86 8.29 1.92
N ARG A 107 -21.63 9.61 1.96
CA ARG A 107 -21.56 10.43 0.75
C ARG A 107 -20.38 10.05 -0.14
N GLU A 108 -19.19 9.91 0.44
CA GLU A 108 -17.97 9.67 -0.32
C GLU A 108 -18.01 8.28 -0.97
N VAL A 109 -18.62 7.28 -0.34
CA VAL A 109 -18.82 5.96 -0.98
C VAL A 109 -19.72 6.07 -2.21
N GLU A 110 -20.81 6.84 -2.17
CA GLU A 110 -21.64 7.10 -3.36
C GLU A 110 -20.86 7.82 -4.47
N ASP A 111 -20.03 8.80 -4.08
CA ASP A 111 -19.23 9.55 -5.02
C ASP A 111 -18.13 8.67 -5.65
N SER A 112 -17.47 7.79 -4.88
CA SER A 112 -16.53 6.78 -5.39
C SER A 112 -17.21 5.77 -6.31
N LEU A 113 -18.38 5.22 -5.96
CA LEU A 113 -19.12 4.29 -6.82
C LEU A 113 -19.46 4.92 -8.17
N ARG A 114 -19.91 6.19 -8.16
CA ARG A 114 -20.19 6.96 -9.39
C ARG A 114 -18.93 7.14 -10.24
N ARG A 115 -17.79 7.51 -9.62
CA ARG A 115 -16.52 7.67 -10.34
C ARG A 115 -16.02 6.35 -10.91
N LEU A 116 -16.12 5.26 -10.15
CA LEU A 116 -15.70 3.92 -10.55
C LEU A 116 -16.67 3.23 -11.53
N ALA A 117 -17.81 3.87 -11.84
CA ALA A 117 -18.85 3.33 -12.72
C ALA A 117 -19.27 1.90 -12.33
N THR A 118 -19.51 1.67 -11.04
CA THR A 118 -19.88 0.35 -10.51
C THR A 118 -20.81 0.47 -9.31
N ASP A 119 -21.63 -0.55 -9.09
CA ASP A 119 -22.59 -0.58 -7.98
C ASP A 119 -22.00 -1.12 -6.67
N TYR A 120 -20.75 -1.60 -6.69
CA TYR A 120 -20.09 -2.12 -5.50
C TYR A 120 -18.57 -1.98 -5.52
N ILE A 121 -18.01 -1.85 -4.33
CA ILE A 121 -16.56 -1.90 -4.06
C ILE A 121 -16.25 -3.24 -3.37
N ASP A 122 -15.20 -3.93 -3.79
CA ASP A 122 -14.82 -5.20 -3.13
C ASP A 122 -14.21 -4.92 -1.76
N ILE A 123 -13.31 -3.94 -1.65
CA ILE A 123 -12.65 -3.59 -0.40
C ILE A 123 -12.62 -2.06 -0.22
N LEU A 124 -13.29 -1.55 0.81
CA LEU A 124 -13.18 -0.14 1.20
C LEU A 124 -12.19 0.02 2.36
N TYR A 125 -11.16 0.84 2.18
CA TYR A 125 -10.20 1.15 3.24
C TYR A 125 -10.56 2.44 3.99
N LEU A 126 -10.46 2.39 5.31
CA LEU A 126 -10.14 3.58 6.11
C LEU A 126 -8.68 3.94 5.82
N HIS A 127 -8.44 5.02 5.06
CA HIS A 127 -7.14 5.37 4.50
C HIS A 127 -6.05 5.69 5.55
N ARG A 128 -6.40 6.19 6.73
CA ARG A 128 -5.47 6.47 7.83
C ARG A 128 -6.17 6.56 9.19
N ASP A 129 -5.45 6.31 10.28
CA ASP A 129 -6.04 6.50 11.61
C ASP A 129 -6.13 7.99 11.99
N TYR A 130 -7.24 8.34 12.63
CA TYR A 130 -7.49 9.61 13.31
C TYR A 130 -7.79 9.30 14.78
N ALA A 131 -6.72 9.21 15.59
CA ALA A 131 -6.80 8.67 16.94
C ALA A 131 -7.71 9.47 17.90
N ASP A 132 -7.93 10.75 17.61
CA ASP A 132 -8.77 11.64 18.44
C ASP A 132 -10.26 11.59 18.05
N GLU A 133 -10.62 10.88 16.98
CA GLU A 133 -12.00 10.77 16.49
C GLU A 133 -12.74 9.55 17.04
N ASN A 134 -14.08 9.61 16.98
CA ASN A 134 -14.95 8.52 17.38
C ASN A 134 -14.90 7.34 16.39
N LEU A 135 -14.01 6.39 16.68
CA LEU A 135 -13.84 5.18 15.87
C LEU A 135 -15.10 4.30 15.82
N GLU A 136 -15.94 4.30 16.86
CA GLU A 136 -17.18 3.51 16.89
C GLU A 136 -18.14 3.93 15.76
N GLU A 137 -18.26 5.23 15.49
CA GLU A 137 -19.12 5.76 14.43
C GLU A 137 -18.67 5.26 13.05
N ALA A 138 -17.37 5.26 12.80
CA ALA A 138 -16.77 4.74 11.58
C ALA A 138 -17.05 3.24 11.40
N VAL A 139 -16.85 2.44 12.46
CA VAL A 139 -17.11 0.98 12.43
C VAL A 139 -18.59 0.69 12.16
N ARG A 140 -19.53 1.43 12.77
CA ARG A 140 -20.96 1.29 12.49
C ARG A 140 -21.28 1.62 11.02
N ALA A 141 -20.71 2.71 10.49
CA ALA A 141 -20.88 3.09 9.09
C ALA A 141 -20.36 2.00 8.13
N MET A 142 -19.21 1.40 8.41
CA MET A 142 -18.70 0.27 7.62
C MET A 142 -19.64 -0.94 7.67
N GLY A 143 -20.16 -1.27 8.85
CA GLY A 143 -21.14 -2.35 8.99
C GLY A 143 -22.41 -2.12 8.20
N ASP A 144 -22.92 -0.89 8.16
CA ASP A 144 -24.11 -0.53 7.38
C ASP A 144 -23.83 -0.62 5.88
N LEU A 145 -22.69 -0.12 5.40
CA LEU A 145 -22.29 -0.21 3.99
C LEU A 145 -22.13 -1.65 3.49
N VAL A 146 -21.65 -2.56 4.36
CA VAL A 146 -21.61 -4.00 4.06
C VAL A 146 -23.02 -4.56 3.93
N ARG A 147 -23.93 -4.23 4.86
CA ARG A 147 -25.33 -4.69 4.83
C ARG A 147 -26.10 -4.15 3.62
N ASP A 148 -25.84 -2.90 3.25
CA ASP A 148 -26.40 -2.25 2.06
C ASP A 148 -25.86 -2.85 0.76
N GLY A 149 -24.81 -3.68 0.81
CA GLY A 149 -24.21 -4.29 -0.37
C GLY A 149 -23.46 -3.29 -1.26
N LYS A 150 -23.09 -2.12 -0.74
CA LYS A 150 -22.23 -1.15 -1.45
C LYS A 150 -20.76 -1.53 -1.38
N ILE A 151 -20.37 -2.21 -0.29
CA ILE A 151 -19.04 -2.78 -0.13
C ILE A 151 -19.14 -4.28 0.20
N ARG A 152 -18.18 -5.09 -0.24
CA ARG A 152 -18.13 -6.53 0.09
C ARG A 152 -17.32 -6.78 1.37
N TYR A 153 -16.20 -6.09 1.47
CA TYR A 153 -15.29 -6.11 2.61
C TYR A 153 -14.82 -4.68 2.92
N TRP A 154 -14.22 -4.52 4.09
CA TRP A 154 -13.52 -3.30 4.44
C TRP A 154 -12.17 -3.60 5.08
N ALA A 155 -11.32 -2.61 5.12
CA ALA A 155 -9.93 -2.74 5.55
C ALA A 155 -9.41 -1.43 6.16
N VAL A 156 -8.19 -1.46 6.69
CA VAL A 156 -7.55 -0.32 7.33
C VAL A 156 -6.19 -0.03 6.70
N SER A 157 -5.79 1.22 6.61
CA SER A 157 -4.47 1.62 6.09
C SER A 157 -3.83 2.59 7.07
N ASN A 158 -2.54 2.43 7.34
CA ASN A 158 -1.80 3.30 8.27
C ASN A 158 -2.34 3.38 9.71
N PHE A 159 -2.82 2.26 10.26
CA PHE A 159 -3.23 2.14 11.67
C PHE A 159 -2.09 1.63 12.55
N ARG A 160 -2.15 1.93 13.84
CA ARG A 160 -1.26 1.38 14.87
C ARG A 160 -1.74 -0.01 15.33
N GLY A 161 -0.85 -0.86 15.84
CA GLY A 161 -1.19 -2.19 16.34
C GLY A 161 -2.33 -2.19 17.38
N TRP A 162 -2.24 -1.31 18.38
CA TRP A 162 -3.30 -1.17 19.40
C TRP A 162 -4.64 -0.66 18.84
N ARG A 163 -4.61 0.13 17.76
CA ARG A 163 -5.83 0.59 17.07
C ARG A 163 -6.47 -0.52 16.25
N ILE A 164 -5.67 -1.40 15.66
CA ILE A 164 -6.18 -2.62 15.01
C ILE A 164 -6.90 -3.50 16.06
N ALA A 165 -6.31 -3.65 17.25
CA ALA A 165 -6.93 -4.36 18.36
C ALA A 165 -8.25 -3.72 18.81
N GLU A 166 -8.28 -2.39 18.94
CA GLU A 166 -9.49 -1.65 19.31
C GLU A 166 -10.60 -1.79 18.26
N ILE A 167 -10.25 -1.71 16.97
CA ILE A 167 -11.19 -1.96 15.88
C ILE A 167 -11.76 -3.37 15.97
N ALA A 168 -10.92 -4.40 16.14
CA ALA A 168 -11.38 -5.77 16.26
C ALA A 168 -12.37 -5.95 17.43
N ARG A 169 -12.05 -5.35 18.58
CA ARG A 169 -12.94 -5.31 19.76
C ARG A 169 -14.28 -4.63 19.45
N LEU A 170 -14.27 -3.47 18.80
CA LEU A 170 -15.49 -2.75 18.42
C LEU A 170 -16.34 -3.57 17.44
N CYS A 171 -15.72 -4.22 16.46
CA CYS A 171 -16.40 -5.08 15.51
C CYS A 171 -17.16 -6.20 16.21
N ASP A 172 -16.50 -6.91 17.13
CA ASP A 172 -17.10 -8.00 17.90
C ASP A 172 -18.27 -7.50 18.76
N GLN A 173 -18.09 -6.36 19.44
CA GLN A 173 -19.11 -5.76 20.30
C GLN A 173 -20.35 -5.31 19.51
N LEU A 174 -20.15 -4.81 18.29
CA LEU A 174 -21.21 -4.22 17.46
C LEU A 174 -21.83 -5.20 16.46
N GLY A 175 -21.30 -6.42 16.36
CA GLY A 175 -21.71 -7.38 15.33
C GLY A 175 -21.36 -6.92 13.91
N VAL A 176 -20.29 -6.14 13.76
CA VAL A 176 -19.76 -5.71 12.45
C VAL A 176 -18.66 -6.69 12.04
N PRO A 177 -18.63 -7.18 10.79
CA PRO A 177 -17.51 -8.00 10.32
C PRO A 177 -16.18 -7.25 10.51
N ARG A 178 -15.13 -7.93 10.98
CA ARG A 178 -13.80 -7.33 11.14
C ARG A 178 -13.21 -6.91 9.78
N PRO A 179 -12.28 -5.94 9.75
CA PRO A 179 -11.55 -5.61 8.53
C PRO A 179 -10.78 -6.85 8.03
N VAL A 180 -10.72 -7.05 6.72
CA VAL A 180 -10.04 -8.23 6.13
C VAL A 180 -8.57 -7.98 5.84
N ALA A 181 -8.13 -6.73 5.80
CA ALA A 181 -6.76 -6.37 5.47
C ALA A 181 -6.25 -5.13 6.21
N CYS A 182 -4.94 -5.04 6.33
CA CYS A 182 -4.19 -3.85 6.69
C CYS A 182 -3.23 -3.47 5.57
N GLN A 183 -3.16 -2.18 5.24
CA GLN A 183 -2.24 -1.63 4.24
C GLN A 183 -1.21 -0.71 4.94
N PRO A 184 -0.04 -1.23 5.38
CA PRO A 184 1.01 -0.44 5.99
C PRO A 184 2.06 0.05 4.99
N TYR A 185 2.83 1.07 5.39
CA TYR A 185 4.08 1.43 4.73
C TYR A 185 5.19 0.44 5.14
N TYR A 186 5.57 -0.48 4.26
CA TYR A 186 6.56 -1.52 4.57
C TYR A 186 7.43 -1.84 3.35
N ASN A 187 8.74 -1.83 3.56
CA ASN A 187 9.76 -2.24 2.60
C ASN A 187 11.10 -2.44 3.34
N LEU A 188 12.14 -2.87 2.61
CA LEU A 188 13.49 -3.07 3.13
C LEU A 188 14.05 -1.91 3.95
N LEU A 189 13.68 -0.66 3.61
CA LEU A 189 14.18 0.55 4.27
C LEU A 189 13.28 1.04 5.41
N ASN A 190 12.10 0.46 5.58
CA ASN A 190 11.15 0.80 6.63
C ASN A 190 10.48 -0.45 7.19
N ARG A 191 11.11 -1.02 8.22
CA ARG A 191 10.69 -2.27 8.86
C ARG A 191 9.87 -2.08 10.12
N MET A 192 9.52 -0.83 10.45
CA MET A 192 8.71 -0.48 11.63
C MET A 192 7.38 -1.26 11.78
N PRO A 193 6.65 -1.62 10.70
CA PRO A 193 5.46 -2.45 10.83
C PRO A 193 5.70 -3.82 11.47
N GLU A 194 6.91 -4.37 11.41
CA GLU A 194 7.27 -5.67 12.02
C GLU A 194 7.07 -5.69 13.53
N VAL A 195 7.20 -4.53 14.21
CA VAL A 195 7.16 -4.46 15.67
C VAL A 195 5.77 -4.79 16.22
N GLU A 196 4.73 -4.17 15.67
CA GLU A 196 3.36 -4.25 16.23
C GLU A 196 2.27 -4.44 15.17
N ILE A 197 2.48 -3.97 13.93
CA ILE A 197 1.41 -3.98 12.92
C ILE A 197 1.26 -5.38 12.33
N LEU A 198 2.36 -6.01 11.89
CA LEU A 198 2.30 -7.35 11.33
C LEU A 198 1.84 -8.39 12.37
N PRO A 199 2.36 -8.42 13.61
CA PRO A 199 1.87 -9.32 14.65
C PRO A 199 0.38 -9.09 15.00
N ALA A 200 -0.07 -7.84 15.05
CA ALA A 200 -1.50 -7.55 15.27
C ALA A 200 -2.36 -8.07 14.11
N CYS A 201 -1.93 -7.88 12.86
CA CYS A 201 -2.65 -8.39 11.70
C CYS A 201 -2.77 -9.91 11.74
N GLU A 202 -1.67 -10.62 12.04
CA GLU A 202 -1.65 -12.07 12.20
C GLU A 202 -2.63 -12.53 13.29
N TYR A 203 -2.54 -11.91 14.47
CA TYR A 203 -3.37 -12.27 15.62
C TYR A 203 -4.87 -12.09 15.35
N TYR A 204 -5.24 -10.92 14.80
CA TYR A 204 -6.65 -10.58 14.52
C TYR A 204 -7.16 -11.13 13.18
N GLY A 205 -6.30 -11.72 12.36
CA GLY A 205 -6.66 -12.42 11.12
C GLY A 205 -6.81 -11.51 9.89
N LEU A 206 -6.14 -10.37 9.87
CA LEU A 206 -6.08 -9.45 8.73
C LEU A 206 -4.96 -9.88 7.78
N GLY A 207 -5.22 -9.85 6.47
CA GLY A 207 -4.15 -9.93 5.48
C GLY A 207 -3.34 -8.63 5.45
N VAL A 208 -2.08 -8.69 5.06
CA VAL A 208 -1.23 -7.50 4.95
C VAL A 208 -0.94 -7.20 3.48
N VAL A 209 -1.23 -5.96 3.07
CA VAL A 209 -1.09 -5.50 1.69
C VAL A 209 -0.24 -4.22 1.66
N PRO A 210 1.09 -4.30 1.86
CA PRO A 210 1.90 -3.10 2.00
C PRO A 210 2.07 -2.33 0.69
N TYR A 211 2.33 -1.02 0.82
CA TYR A 211 2.62 -0.14 -0.29
C TYR A 211 4.08 0.35 -0.29
N SER A 212 4.52 0.86 -1.45
CA SER A 212 5.89 1.32 -1.70
C SER A 212 6.96 0.25 -1.44
N PRO A 213 6.84 -0.96 -2.02
CA PRO A 213 7.82 -2.04 -1.86
C PRO A 213 9.23 -1.64 -2.32
N VAL A 214 9.31 -0.76 -3.33
CA VAL A 214 10.58 -0.23 -3.86
C VAL A 214 10.92 1.16 -3.32
N ALA A 215 10.33 1.56 -2.19
CA ALA A 215 10.57 2.85 -1.53
C ALA A 215 10.51 4.05 -2.50
N ARG A 216 9.41 4.17 -3.25
CA ARG A 216 9.21 5.21 -4.29
C ARG A 216 10.32 5.29 -5.35
N GLY A 217 11.00 4.17 -5.58
CA GLY A 217 12.08 4.05 -6.55
C GLY A 217 13.48 4.24 -5.97
N VAL A 218 13.64 4.42 -4.66
CA VAL A 218 14.97 4.41 -4.03
C VAL A 218 15.62 3.04 -4.16
N LEU A 219 14.87 1.97 -3.87
CA LEU A 219 15.37 0.58 -3.92
C LEU A 219 15.62 0.06 -5.34
N THR A 220 15.33 0.83 -6.39
CA THR A 220 15.79 0.48 -7.75
C THR A 220 17.25 0.86 -8.00
N GLY A 221 17.89 1.54 -7.03
CA GLY A 221 19.29 1.98 -7.13
C GLY A 221 19.55 3.05 -8.19
N LYS A 222 18.50 3.71 -8.70
CA LYS A 222 18.63 4.77 -9.73
C LYS A 222 19.13 6.11 -9.18
N TYR A 223 19.15 6.26 -7.86
CA TYR A 223 19.64 7.44 -7.17
C TYR A 223 21.00 7.13 -6.53
N LEU A 224 22.01 7.91 -6.91
CA LEU A 224 23.36 7.77 -6.39
C LEU A 224 23.54 8.66 -5.15
N PRO A 225 24.16 8.15 -4.06
CA PRO A 225 24.50 8.95 -2.88
C PRO A 225 25.33 10.19 -3.25
N GLY A 226 25.05 11.32 -2.60
CA GLY A 226 25.74 12.59 -2.86
C GLY A 226 25.52 13.24 -4.24
N GLN A 227 24.67 12.68 -5.11
CA GLN A 227 24.39 13.23 -6.44
C GLN A 227 22.98 13.83 -6.53
N ALA A 228 22.85 14.88 -7.34
CA ALA A 228 21.54 15.47 -7.62
C ALA A 228 20.68 14.50 -8.45
N PRO A 229 19.42 14.23 -8.05
CA PRO A 229 18.55 13.35 -8.82
C PRO A 229 18.13 13.97 -10.15
N GLU A 230 18.00 13.14 -11.18
CA GLU A 230 17.52 13.58 -12.50
C GLU A 230 16.13 14.23 -12.42
N ALA A 231 15.94 15.35 -13.13
CA ALA A 231 14.73 16.19 -13.08
C ALA A 231 13.42 15.45 -13.41
N GLY A 232 13.47 14.46 -14.31
CA GLY A 232 12.31 13.64 -14.71
C GLY A 232 11.86 12.63 -13.66
N THR A 233 12.59 12.50 -12.55
CA THR A 233 12.29 11.53 -11.50
C THR A 233 11.49 12.15 -10.34
N ARG A 234 10.94 11.29 -9.46
CA ARG A 234 10.16 11.73 -8.30
C ARG A 234 11.00 12.59 -7.33
N ALA A 235 12.26 12.20 -7.07
CA ALA A 235 13.21 13.01 -6.28
C ALA A 235 13.63 14.31 -7.00
N GLY A 236 13.82 14.27 -8.32
CA GLY A 236 14.14 15.48 -9.11
C GLY A 236 13.04 16.54 -9.08
N ARG A 237 11.78 16.13 -8.93
CA ARG A 237 10.63 17.02 -8.71
C ARG A 237 10.40 17.42 -7.24
N ALA A 238 11.29 17.01 -6.33
CA ALA A 238 11.15 17.24 -4.90
C ALA A 238 9.79 16.80 -4.33
N ASP A 239 9.29 15.63 -4.77
CA ASP A 239 8.04 15.05 -4.24
C ASP A 239 8.06 15.04 -2.72
N ARG A 240 7.19 15.84 -2.10
CA ARG A 240 7.21 16.12 -0.66
C ARG A 240 7.26 14.83 0.15
N ARG A 241 6.44 13.85 -0.22
CA ARG A 241 6.36 12.61 0.51
C ARG A 241 7.66 11.83 0.42
N MET A 242 8.21 11.66 -0.78
CA MET A 242 9.48 10.99 -1.00
C MET A 242 10.63 11.59 -0.18
N MET A 243 10.72 12.93 -0.14
CA MET A 243 11.75 13.64 0.62
C MET A 243 11.58 13.48 2.14
N GLN A 244 10.34 13.30 2.60
CA GLN A 244 10.05 13.06 4.01
C GLN A 244 10.37 11.63 4.44
N THR A 245 10.31 10.63 3.53
CA THR A 245 10.23 9.23 3.97
C THR A 245 11.18 8.22 3.35
N GLU A 246 11.70 8.40 2.14
CA GLU A 246 12.55 7.40 1.47
C GLU A 246 13.89 7.95 1.05
N PHE A 247 13.94 9.23 0.65
CA PHE A 247 15.11 9.85 0.06
C PHE A 247 16.06 10.40 1.14
N ARG A 248 16.85 9.49 1.74
CA ARG A 248 17.88 9.78 2.76
C ARG A 248 19.20 9.15 2.38
N GLU A 249 20.31 9.74 2.80
CA GLU A 249 21.66 9.29 2.42
C GLU A 249 21.88 7.80 2.74
N GLU A 250 21.52 7.35 3.95
CA GLU A 250 21.68 5.94 4.34
C GLU A 250 20.84 5.01 3.45
N SER A 251 19.65 5.47 3.05
CA SER A 251 18.77 4.72 2.16
C SER A 251 19.34 4.59 0.75
N LEU A 252 20.01 5.64 0.25
CA LEU A 252 20.68 5.61 -1.06
C LEU A 252 21.88 4.67 -1.04
N VAL A 253 22.69 4.70 0.03
CA VAL A 253 23.86 3.83 0.19
C VAL A 253 23.43 2.36 0.24
N ILE A 254 22.41 2.03 1.05
CA ILE A 254 21.87 0.67 1.15
C ILE A 254 21.32 0.20 -0.21
N ALA A 255 20.61 1.07 -0.93
CA ALA A 255 20.08 0.73 -2.25
C ALA A 255 21.18 0.37 -3.27
N GLN A 256 22.36 1.00 -3.22
CA GLN A 256 23.48 0.63 -4.09
C GLN A 256 24.07 -0.75 -3.75
N GLN A 257 24.16 -1.09 -2.46
CA GLN A 257 24.64 -2.41 -2.03
C GLN A 257 23.67 -3.52 -2.46
N LEU A 258 22.38 -3.31 -2.23
CA LEU A 258 21.32 -4.24 -2.65
C LEU A 258 21.26 -4.40 -4.17
N LYS A 259 21.48 -3.32 -4.93
CA LYS A 259 21.54 -3.37 -6.38
C LYS A 259 22.66 -4.28 -6.88
N ALA A 260 23.88 -4.10 -6.36
CA ALA A 260 25.03 -4.92 -6.75
C ALA A 260 24.79 -6.42 -6.47
N HIS A 261 24.18 -6.73 -5.32
CA HIS A 261 23.79 -8.10 -4.97
C HIS A 261 22.71 -8.67 -5.92
N ALA A 262 21.64 -7.92 -6.15
CA ALA A 262 20.53 -8.33 -7.00
C ALA A 262 20.99 -8.61 -8.45
N GLU A 263 21.83 -7.74 -9.01
CA GLU A 263 22.39 -7.90 -10.36
C GLU A 263 23.26 -9.16 -10.46
N GLY A 264 24.02 -9.50 -9.40
CA GLY A 264 24.76 -10.75 -9.30
C GLY A 264 23.87 -12.01 -9.31
N ARG A 265 22.61 -11.88 -8.91
CA ARG A 265 21.57 -12.92 -8.98
C ARG A 265 20.78 -12.96 -10.29
N GLY A 266 21.02 -12.02 -11.20
CA GLY A 266 20.20 -11.86 -12.41
C GLY A 266 18.80 -11.27 -12.14
N LEU A 267 18.61 -10.60 -11.00
CA LEU A 267 17.39 -9.85 -10.69
C LEU A 267 17.67 -8.35 -10.78
N THR A 268 16.66 -7.55 -11.11
CA THR A 268 16.74 -6.10 -10.88
C THR A 268 16.65 -5.81 -9.37
N ALA A 269 17.20 -4.68 -8.94
CA ALA A 269 17.09 -4.27 -7.53
C ALA A 269 15.63 -4.10 -7.07
N GLY A 270 14.75 -3.65 -7.98
CA GLY A 270 13.31 -3.54 -7.73
C GLY A 270 12.63 -4.91 -7.55
N GLN A 271 13.01 -5.89 -8.38
CA GLN A 271 12.55 -7.28 -8.25
C GLN A 271 12.98 -7.89 -6.93
N PHE A 272 14.27 -7.78 -6.58
CA PHE A 272 14.79 -8.28 -5.30
C PHE A 272 14.07 -7.65 -4.10
N ALA A 273 13.90 -6.32 -4.11
CA ALA A 273 13.21 -5.60 -3.04
C ALA A 273 11.75 -6.03 -2.88
N THR A 274 11.05 -6.24 -3.99
CA THR A 274 9.66 -6.72 -3.98
C THR A 274 9.57 -8.17 -3.51
N ALA A 275 10.47 -9.03 -3.99
CA ALA A 275 10.54 -10.44 -3.60
C ALA A 275 10.79 -10.59 -2.10
N TRP A 276 11.68 -9.77 -1.53
CA TRP A 276 11.94 -9.76 -0.09
C TRP A 276 10.69 -9.43 0.72
N VAL A 277 9.90 -8.43 0.29
CA VAL A 277 8.62 -8.13 0.96
C VAL A 277 7.65 -9.31 0.85
N LEU A 278 7.57 -9.97 -0.30
CA LEU A 278 6.70 -11.12 -0.54
C LEU A 278 7.13 -12.40 0.18
N ALA A 279 8.40 -12.50 0.58
CA ALA A 279 8.96 -13.64 1.32
C ALA A 279 8.41 -13.73 2.74
N ASN A 280 7.99 -12.62 3.34
CA ASN A 280 7.33 -12.62 4.64
C ASN A 280 5.93 -13.28 4.54
N PRO A 281 5.67 -14.39 5.25
CA PRO A 281 4.43 -15.14 5.14
C PRO A 281 3.18 -14.38 5.62
N LEU A 282 3.36 -13.30 6.37
CA LEU A 282 2.27 -12.42 6.81
C LEU A 282 1.78 -11.49 5.68
N ILE A 283 2.58 -11.32 4.62
CA ILE A 283 2.24 -10.49 3.47
C ILE A 283 1.37 -11.28 2.49
N THR A 284 0.14 -10.79 2.26
CA THR A 284 -0.80 -11.38 1.31
C THR A 284 -0.53 -10.92 -0.12
N ALA A 285 -0.30 -9.63 -0.32
CA ALA A 285 -0.06 -9.06 -1.64
C ALA A 285 0.77 -7.78 -1.51
N VAL A 286 1.46 -7.36 -2.55
CA VAL A 286 2.24 -6.10 -2.56
C VAL A 286 1.67 -5.13 -3.58
N ILE A 287 1.51 -3.86 -3.19
CA ILE A 287 1.02 -2.81 -4.10
C ILE A 287 2.16 -2.27 -4.95
N ALA A 288 2.15 -2.67 -6.22
CA ALA A 288 3.01 -2.13 -7.27
C ALA A 288 2.46 -0.78 -7.72
N GLY A 289 3.27 0.27 -7.68
CA GLY A 289 2.88 1.62 -8.10
C GLY A 289 3.61 2.08 -9.37
N PRO A 290 3.28 1.55 -10.55
CA PRO A 290 3.96 1.90 -11.79
C PRO A 290 3.54 3.29 -12.28
N ARG A 291 4.46 3.99 -12.95
CA ARG A 291 4.13 5.12 -13.83
C ARG A 291 4.01 4.67 -15.29
N THR A 292 4.75 3.64 -15.68
CA THR A 292 4.81 3.12 -17.06
C THR A 292 4.68 1.61 -17.07
N LEU A 293 4.28 1.04 -18.20
CA LEU A 293 4.15 -0.39 -18.43
C LEU A 293 5.44 -1.13 -18.11
N ALA A 294 6.58 -0.65 -18.59
CA ALA A 294 7.87 -1.28 -18.30
C ALA A 294 8.17 -1.35 -16.79
N GLN A 295 7.74 -0.36 -16.00
CA GLN A 295 7.90 -0.42 -14.55
C GLN A 295 6.95 -1.42 -13.90
N PHE A 296 5.74 -1.58 -14.46
CA PHE A 296 4.79 -2.57 -13.98
C PHE A 296 5.27 -3.99 -14.28
N GLU A 297 5.72 -4.24 -15.50
CA GLU A 297 6.22 -5.55 -15.93
C GLU A 297 7.48 -5.99 -15.17
N ASP A 298 8.32 -5.04 -14.75
CA ASP A 298 9.49 -5.33 -13.90
C ASP A 298 9.11 -6.05 -12.60
N TYR A 299 7.94 -5.77 -12.00
CA TYR A 299 7.49 -6.43 -10.77
C TYR A 299 7.25 -7.93 -10.94
N PHE A 300 6.96 -8.42 -12.16
CA PHE A 300 6.69 -9.84 -12.38
C PHE A 300 7.91 -10.72 -12.10
N GLY A 301 9.12 -10.20 -12.28
CA GLY A 301 10.35 -10.94 -11.94
C GLY A 301 10.53 -11.20 -10.45
N ALA A 302 9.76 -10.54 -9.58
CA ALA A 302 9.75 -10.82 -8.15
C ALA A 302 8.90 -12.06 -7.77
N ILE A 303 7.97 -12.47 -8.64
CA ILE A 303 7.02 -13.55 -8.34
C ILE A 303 7.72 -14.90 -8.49
N GLY A 304 7.64 -15.72 -7.44
CA GLY A 304 8.36 -17.00 -7.35
C GLY A 304 9.85 -16.87 -7.04
N ALA A 305 10.40 -15.66 -6.94
CA ALA A 305 11.77 -15.46 -6.49
C ALA A 305 11.89 -15.81 -4.99
N THR A 306 12.84 -16.68 -4.66
CA THR A 306 13.13 -17.10 -3.28
C THR A 306 14.34 -16.35 -2.73
N LEU A 307 14.31 -16.11 -1.42
CA LEU A 307 15.38 -15.48 -0.65
C LEU A 307 16.12 -16.55 0.14
N SER A 308 17.45 -16.53 0.13
CA SER A 308 18.28 -17.42 0.93
C SER A 308 18.43 -16.90 2.38
N PRO A 309 18.75 -17.75 3.36
CA PRO A 309 19.04 -17.32 4.73
C PRO A 309 20.16 -16.27 4.80
N GLU A 310 21.15 -16.35 3.91
CA GLU A 310 22.24 -15.39 3.82
C GLU A 310 21.77 -14.02 3.32
N GLU A 311 20.78 -14.00 2.42
CA GLU A 311 20.20 -12.76 1.91
C GLU A 311 19.33 -12.07 2.97
N GLU A 312 18.56 -12.84 3.75
CA GLU A 312 17.83 -12.32 4.90
C GLU A 312 18.81 -11.73 5.94
N ALA A 313 19.88 -12.45 6.26
CA ALA A 313 20.91 -11.97 7.18
C ALA A 313 21.63 -10.71 6.67
N MET A 314 21.88 -10.63 5.36
CA MET A 314 22.45 -9.43 4.72
C MET A 314 21.51 -8.23 4.88
N VAL A 315 20.22 -8.42 4.61
CA VAL A 315 19.22 -7.35 4.77
C VAL A 315 19.12 -6.92 6.24
N ASP A 316 19.07 -7.85 7.18
CA ASP A 316 19.04 -7.57 8.63
C ASP A 316 20.26 -6.76 9.08
N ALA A 317 21.43 -7.03 8.52
CA ALA A 317 22.65 -6.28 8.81
C ALA A 317 22.64 -4.85 8.25
N LEU A 318 21.94 -4.61 7.13
CA LEU A 318 21.78 -3.29 6.52
C LEU A 318 20.69 -2.47 7.20
N VAL A 319 19.58 -3.10 7.54
CA VAL A 319 18.43 -2.48 8.22
C VAL A 319 17.91 -3.46 9.27
N ALA A 320 18.18 -3.17 10.53
CA ALA A 320 17.76 -4.01 11.64
C ALA A 320 16.23 -4.25 11.63
N PRO A 321 15.76 -5.47 11.96
CA PRO A 321 14.33 -5.76 12.11
C PRO A 321 13.63 -4.74 13.01
N GLY A 322 12.42 -4.32 12.62
CA GLY A 322 11.64 -3.32 13.35
C GLY A 322 12.12 -1.86 13.23
N HIS A 323 13.20 -1.58 12.49
CA HIS A 323 13.77 -0.23 12.37
C HIS A 323 13.68 0.34 10.94
N PRO A 324 13.70 1.67 10.79
CA PRO A 324 13.98 2.29 9.50
C PRO A 324 15.48 2.27 9.18
N SER A 325 15.82 2.43 7.91
CA SER A 325 17.22 2.52 7.42
C SER A 325 18.03 3.65 8.07
N THR A 326 17.38 4.76 8.41
CA THR A 326 18.04 5.92 9.01
C THR A 326 17.77 5.93 10.53
N PRO A 327 18.80 5.88 11.39
CA PRO A 327 18.64 5.95 12.83
C PRO A 327 17.86 7.20 13.28
N GLY A 328 16.93 7.01 14.21
CA GLY A 328 16.11 8.11 14.75
C GLY A 328 15.03 8.67 13.80
N TYR A 329 14.90 8.15 12.58
CA TYR A 329 13.85 8.56 11.67
C TYR A 329 12.46 8.26 12.27
N THR A 330 11.59 9.27 12.23
CA THR A 330 10.16 9.15 12.52
C THR A 330 9.40 9.77 11.38
N ASP A 331 8.38 9.09 10.90
CA ASP A 331 7.53 9.59 9.84
C ASP A 331 6.73 10.82 10.33
N PRO A 332 6.89 11.99 9.71
CA PRO A 332 6.22 13.21 10.15
C PRO A 332 4.70 13.16 10.01
N ASN A 333 4.15 12.30 9.14
CA ASN A 333 2.71 12.11 9.02
C ASN A 333 2.13 11.22 10.14
N TYR A 334 2.99 10.52 10.89
CA TYR A 334 2.63 9.52 11.88
C TYR A 334 3.52 9.62 13.13
N PRO A 335 3.49 10.75 13.86
CA PRO A 335 4.33 10.95 15.03
C PRO A 335 4.00 9.97 16.18
N PHE A 336 4.95 9.81 17.11
CA PHE A 336 4.74 9.10 18.37
C PHE A 336 4.19 10.05 19.44
N THR A 337 3.19 9.59 20.20
CA THR A 337 2.49 10.40 21.21
C THR A 337 2.76 9.95 22.65
N GLY A 338 3.64 8.96 22.86
CA GLY A 338 3.83 8.28 24.15
C GLY A 338 4.57 9.07 25.25
N ARG A 339 5.05 10.29 24.98
CA ARG A 339 5.72 11.16 25.97
C ARG A 339 5.07 12.55 26.00
N PRO A 340 3.88 12.70 26.59
CA PRO A 340 3.23 14.00 26.73
C PRO A 340 3.93 14.81 27.83
N VAL A 341 4.97 15.58 27.47
CA VAL A 341 5.66 16.49 28.39
C VAL A 341 5.31 17.93 28.01
N LYS A 342 4.79 18.69 28.98
CA LYS A 342 4.65 20.15 28.85
C LYS A 342 6.06 20.75 28.89
N VAL A 343 6.56 21.22 27.75
CA VAL A 343 7.81 21.99 27.69
C VAL A 343 7.45 23.44 28.00
N ALA A 344 8.19 24.09 28.91
CA ALA A 344 8.05 25.52 29.14
C ALA A 344 8.32 26.26 27.81
N ALA A 345 7.50 27.25 27.46
CA ALA A 345 7.80 28.10 26.31
C ALA A 345 9.22 28.66 26.49
N ALA A 346 10.05 28.56 25.45
CA ALA A 346 11.32 29.27 25.45
C ALA A 346 11.01 30.76 25.65
N GLY A 347 11.49 31.32 26.75
CA GLY A 347 11.26 32.72 27.15
C GLY A 347 11.93 33.72 26.23
#